data_AF-A0A9D7SSJ7-F1
#
_entry.id   AF-A0A9D7SSJ7-F1
#
_cell.length_a   1.000
_cell.length_b   1.000
_cell.length_c   1.000
_cell.angle_alpha   90.00
_cell.angle_beta   90.00
_cell.angle_gamma   90.00
#
_symmetry.space_group_name_H-M   'P 1'
#
loop_
_entity.id
_entity.type
_entity.pdbx_description
1 polymer ?
#
loop_
_entity_poly.entity_id
_entity_poly.type
_entity_poly.pdbx_seq_one_letter_code
_entity_poly.pdbx_strand_id
1 'polypeptide(L)'
;MKSILLYFIGVLTFIIILCGFGIFLFAHSFDLDENKILKDSRAAFKREVFKKEIIAKSDEIHNMCIFLTRNADSLLFYNVKVNYVETKNNGVISRQPMKKDDFYRFSINKENFISYSGPKNLRDSIQYYLDKINPELILFFEVHSIKNNHNSFNNEQGNVDMYFNVEKKDPLNPNYYLSHYITYNQINSGQVLEIDNIRSNLKRDTVLSDRLIYSIEVSPYAGL
;
A
#
# COMPACT_ATOMS: atom_id res chain seq x y z
N MET A 1 -12.42 -19.26 -59.52
CA MET A 1 -11.67 -18.07 -59.06
C MET A 1 -12.54 -17.02 -58.37
N LYS A 2 -13.67 -16.55 -58.95
CA LYS A 2 -14.52 -15.51 -58.33
C LYS A 2 -15.07 -15.88 -56.92
N SER A 3 -15.45 -17.14 -56.70
CA SER A 3 -15.99 -17.62 -55.41
C SER A 3 -14.95 -17.60 -54.27
N ILE A 4 -13.68 -17.91 -54.58
CA ILE A 4 -12.58 -17.88 -53.61
C ILE A 4 -12.28 -16.43 -53.20
N LEU A 5 -12.27 -15.49 -54.16
CA LEU A 5 -12.04 -14.07 -53.87
C LEU A 5 -13.14 -13.48 -52.97
N LEU A 6 -14.41 -13.83 -53.22
CA LEU A 6 -15.54 -13.42 -52.38
C LEU A 6 -15.43 -13.95 -50.94
N TYR A 7 -14.96 -15.19 -50.77
CA TYR A 7 -14.72 -15.76 -49.45
C TYR A 7 -13.61 -15.02 -48.70
N PHE A 8 -12.48 -14.71 -49.36
CA PHE A 8 -11.39 -13.93 -48.76
C PHE A 8 -11.83 -12.52 -48.34
N ILE A 9 -12.63 -11.84 -49.16
CA ILE A 9 -13.18 -10.53 -48.83
C ILE A 9 -14.13 -10.62 -47.62
N GLY A 10 -14.97 -11.65 -47.57
CA GLY A 10 -15.87 -11.88 -46.43
C GLY A 10 -15.13 -12.12 -45.12
N VAL A 11 -14.11 -12.99 -45.13
CA VAL A 11 -13.27 -13.27 -43.95
C VAL A 11 -12.50 -12.04 -43.51
N LEU A 12 -11.92 -11.29 -44.44
CA LEU A 12 -11.19 -10.05 -44.13
C LEU A 12 -12.11 -9.00 -43.50
N THR A 13 -13.31 -8.83 -44.05
CA THR A 13 -14.32 -7.90 -43.51
C THR A 13 -14.74 -8.30 -42.09
N PHE A 14 -14.95 -9.60 -41.84
CA PHE A 14 -15.28 -10.11 -40.51
C PHE A 14 -14.16 -9.87 -39.49
N ILE A 15 -12.90 -10.09 -39.88
CA ILE A 15 -11.73 -9.80 -39.04
C ILE A 15 -11.67 -8.31 -38.71
N ILE A 16 -11.87 -7.42 -39.69
CA ILE A 16 -11.87 -5.97 -39.46
C ILE A 16 -12.97 -5.55 -38.48
N ILE A 17 -14.17 -6.12 -38.61
CA ILE A 17 -15.28 -5.85 -37.68
C ILE A 17 -14.94 -6.33 -36.26
N LEU A 18 -14.36 -7.54 -36.12
CA LEU A 18 -13.91 -8.05 -34.83
C LEU A 18 -12.82 -7.18 -34.20
N CYS A 19 -11.84 -6.73 -34.98
CA CYS A 19 -10.81 -5.81 -34.51
C CYS A 19 -11.41 -4.46 -34.10
N GLY A 20 -12.34 -3.90 -34.89
CA GLY A 20 -13.04 -2.66 -34.56
C GLY A 20 -13.87 -2.78 -33.28
N PHE A 21 -14.57 -3.90 -33.09
CA PHE A 21 -15.32 -4.18 -31.87
C PHE A 21 -14.40 -4.39 -30.67
N GLY A 22 -13.26 -5.06 -30.86
CA GLY A 22 -12.22 -5.20 -29.84
C GLY A 22 -11.64 -3.85 -29.39
N ILE A 23 -11.34 -2.95 -30.34
CA ILE A 23 -10.87 -1.59 -30.05
C ILE A 23 -11.97 -0.77 -29.35
N PHE A 24 -13.23 -0.90 -29.77
CA PHE A 24 -14.36 -0.22 -29.14
C PHE A 24 -14.55 -0.67 -27.69
N LEU A 25 -14.58 -1.99 -27.45
CA LEU A 25 -14.67 -2.54 -26.10
C LEU A 25 -13.47 -2.11 -25.25
N PHE A 26 -12.25 -2.14 -25.81
CA PHE A 26 -11.06 -1.68 -25.13
C PHE A 26 -11.19 -0.19 -24.76
N ALA A 27 -11.54 0.69 -25.70
CA ALA A 27 -11.72 2.12 -25.45
C ALA A 27 -12.80 2.41 -24.40
N HIS A 28 -13.92 1.68 -24.41
CA HIS A 28 -14.98 1.83 -23.41
C HIS A 28 -14.60 1.27 -22.03
N SER A 29 -13.67 0.31 -21.97
CA SER A 29 -13.16 -0.23 -20.71
C SER A 29 -12.23 0.75 -19.98
N PHE A 30 -11.68 1.75 -20.70
CA PHE A 30 -10.75 2.76 -20.18
C PHE A 30 -11.35 4.16 -20.08
N ASP A 31 -12.68 4.32 -20.24
CA ASP A 31 -13.32 5.62 -20.02
C ASP A 31 -13.39 5.90 -18.51
N LEU A 32 -12.32 6.51 -18.01
CA LEU A 32 -12.16 6.90 -16.62
C LEU A 32 -12.96 8.17 -16.40
N ASP A 33 -14.13 8.05 -15.79
CA ASP A 33 -14.89 9.20 -15.30
C ASP A 33 -14.14 9.83 -14.11
N GLU A 34 -13.20 10.73 -14.42
CA GLU A 34 -12.38 11.43 -13.44
C GLU A 34 -13.25 12.14 -12.38
N ASN A 35 -14.37 12.72 -12.79
CA ASN A 35 -15.27 13.44 -11.88
C ASN A 35 -15.92 12.48 -10.88
N LYS A 36 -16.32 11.29 -11.34
CA LYS A 36 -16.83 10.24 -10.48
C LYS A 36 -15.76 9.75 -9.50
N ILE A 37 -14.54 9.48 -9.97
CA ILE A 37 -13.41 9.03 -9.14
C ILE A 37 -13.16 10.01 -7.99
N LEU A 38 -13.08 11.31 -8.29
CA LEU A 38 -12.85 12.35 -7.28
C LEU A 38 -14.01 12.48 -6.31
N LYS A 39 -15.25 12.44 -6.81
CA LYS A 39 -16.46 12.51 -5.98
C LYS A 39 -16.51 11.35 -4.99
N ASP A 40 -16.26 10.13 -5.46
CA ASP A 40 -16.31 8.93 -4.63
C ASP A 40 -15.17 8.90 -3.61
N SER A 41 -13.96 9.30 -4.01
CA SER A 41 -12.79 9.42 -3.12
C SER A 41 -13.02 10.43 -2.00
N ARG A 42 -13.55 11.62 -2.33
CA ARG A 42 -13.91 12.66 -1.33
C ARG A 42 -15.03 12.19 -0.40
N ALA A 43 -16.02 11.47 -0.92
CA ALA A 43 -17.10 10.91 -0.12
C ALA A 43 -16.61 9.78 0.81
N ALA A 44 -15.68 8.95 0.36
CA ALA A 44 -15.02 7.95 1.19
C ALA A 44 -14.20 8.60 2.32
N PHE A 45 -13.36 9.57 1.98
CA PHE A 45 -12.54 10.31 2.94
C PHE A 45 -13.37 10.97 4.06
N LYS A 46 -14.53 11.56 3.71
CA LYS A 46 -15.45 12.16 4.69
C LYS A 46 -16.14 11.14 5.60
N ARG A 47 -16.41 9.93 5.10
CA ARG A 47 -17.10 8.87 5.85
C ARG A 47 -16.17 8.07 6.74
N GLU A 48 -14.91 7.92 6.33
CA GLU A 48 -13.95 7.10 7.03
C GLU A 48 -13.65 7.67 8.42
N VAL A 49 -13.41 6.79 9.39
CA VAL A 49 -13.14 7.18 10.78
C VAL A 49 -11.95 6.40 11.32
N PHE A 50 -11.26 7.00 12.29
CA PHE A 50 -10.17 6.29 12.96
C PHE A 50 -10.72 5.09 13.72
N LYS A 51 -10.18 3.90 13.42
CA LYS A 51 -10.56 2.66 14.08
C LYS A 51 -10.24 2.73 15.57
N LYS A 52 -11.25 2.53 16.42
CA LYS A 52 -11.14 2.55 17.89
C LYS A 52 -10.14 1.53 18.42
N GLU A 53 -10.03 0.40 17.73
CA GLU A 53 -9.16 -0.73 18.05
C GLU A 53 -7.68 -0.31 18.03
N ILE A 54 -7.29 0.45 17.00
CA ILE A 54 -5.91 0.97 16.82
C ILE A 54 -5.61 2.01 17.90
N ILE A 55 -6.58 2.88 18.19
CA ILE A 55 -6.43 3.89 19.26
C ILE A 55 -6.24 3.20 20.62
N ALA A 56 -7.05 2.16 20.91
CA ALA A 56 -6.98 1.40 22.15
C ALA A 56 -5.69 0.60 22.31
N LYS A 57 -4.98 0.31 21.21
CA LYS A 57 -3.70 -0.42 21.16
C LYS A 57 -2.48 0.48 20.95
N SER A 58 -2.66 1.80 21.09
CA SER A 58 -1.63 2.79 20.79
C SER A 58 -0.33 2.57 21.58
N ASP A 59 -0.42 2.17 22.85
CA ASP A 59 0.76 1.91 23.69
C ASP A 59 1.53 0.65 23.25
N GLU A 60 0.83 -0.45 22.96
CA GLU A 60 1.48 -1.68 22.48
C GLU A 60 2.10 -1.48 21.10
N ILE A 61 1.41 -0.76 20.23
CA ILE A 61 1.90 -0.31 18.92
C ILE A 61 3.16 0.53 19.07
N HIS A 62 3.14 1.54 19.96
CA HIS A 62 4.29 2.41 20.20
C HIS A 62 5.50 1.59 20.62
N ASN A 63 5.32 0.66 21.56
CA ASN A 63 6.40 -0.19 22.05
C ASN A 63 6.96 -1.10 20.94
N MET A 64 6.10 -1.61 20.06
CA MET A 64 6.53 -2.35 18.88
C MET A 64 7.37 -1.46 17.94
N CYS A 65 6.94 -0.23 17.66
CA CYS A 65 7.70 0.72 16.83
C CYS A 65 9.07 1.06 17.43
N ILE A 66 9.17 1.28 18.75
CA ILE A 66 10.46 1.45 19.46
C ILE A 66 11.34 0.22 19.27
N PHE A 67 10.80 -0.97 19.45
CA PHE A 67 11.56 -2.21 19.26
C PHE A 67 12.05 -2.35 17.81
N LEU A 68 11.20 -2.10 16.83
CA LEU A 68 11.54 -2.19 15.41
C LEU A 68 12.63 -1.19 15.04
N THR A 69 12.51 0.07 15.45
CA THR A 69 13.53 1.10 15.19
C THR A 69 14.88 0.78 15.85
N ARG A 70 14.89 0.26 17.07
CA ARG A 70 16.12 -0.20 17.75
C ARG A 70 16.81 -1.38 17.04
N ASN A 71 16.04 -2.19 16.32
CA ASN A 71 16.54 -3.35 15.60
C ASN A 71 16.58 -3.14 14.09
N ALA A 72 16.41 -1.90 13.59
CA ALA A 72 16.26 -1.60 12.17
C ALA A 72 17.42 -2.14 11.32
N ASP A 73 18.66 -1.89 11.74
CA ASP A 73 19.86 -2.36 11.02
C ASP A 73 19.95 -3.89 10.99
N SER A 74 19.55 -4.56 12.08
CA SER A 74 19.52 -6.02 12.13
C SER A 74 18.43 -6.58 11.22
N LEU A 75 17.23 -5.99 11.24
CA LEU A 75 16.13 -6.38 10.38
C LEU A 75 16.49 -6.22 8.89
N LEU A 76 17.14 -5.11 8.55
CA LEU A 76 17.65 -4.83 7.21
C LEU A 76 18.74 -5.81 6.79
N PHE A 77 19.69 -6.13 7.67
CA PHE A 77 20.72 -7.12 7.40
C PHE A 77 20.12 -8.48 7.02
N TYR A 78 19.03 -8.89 7.68
CA TYR A 78 18.32 -10.14 7.41
C TYR A 78 17.25 -10.02 6.31
N ASN A 79 17.20 -8.90 5.57
CA ASN A 79 16.40 -8.76 4.36
C ASN A 79 17.03 -9.51 3.17
N VAL A 80 17.19 -10.83 3.30
CA VAL A 80 18.03 -11.64 2.40
C VAL A 80 17.36 -11.96 1.06
N LYS A 81 16.05 -11.68 0.87
CA LYS A 81 15.30 -12.34 -0.22
C LYS A 81 14.37 -11.51 -1.11
N VAL A 82 14.23 -10.20 -0.91
CA VAL A 82 13.12 -9.51 -1.56
C VAL A 82 13.63 -8.33 -2.39
N ASN A 83 13.99 -8.60 -3.66
CA ASN A 83 14.23 -7.56 -4.67
C ASN A 83 12.93 -6.87 -5.12
N TYR A 84 11.78 -7.33 -4.63
CA TYR A 84 10.46 -6.78 -4.95
C TYR A 84 9.45 -7.06 -3.84
N VAL A 85 8.78 -6.04 -3.29
CA VAL A 85 7.60 -6.31 -2.44
C VAL A 85 6.49 -6.86 -3.34
N GLU A 86 5.98 -8.05 -3.03
CA GLU A 86 4.74 -8.56 -3.62
C GLU A 86 3.58 -8.27 -2.66
N THR A 87 2.84 -7.19 -2.93
CA THR A 87 1.54 -6.96 -2.27
C THR A 87 0.46 -7.57 -3.14
N LYS A 88 -0.30 -8.52 -2.58
CA LYS A 88 -1.45 -9.14 -3.23
C LYS A 88 -2.72 -8.57 -2.62
N ASN A 89 -3.33 -7.59 -3.31
CA ASN A 89 -4.64 -7.06 -2.95
C ASN A 89 -5.63 -7.33 -4.09
N ASN A 90 -6.69 -8.09 -3.80
CA ASN A 90 -7.79 -8.41 -4.73
C ASN A 90 -7.32 -8.87 -6.12
N GLY A 91 -6.31 -9.74 -6.18
CA GLY A 91 -5.83 -10.36 -7.41
C GLY A 91 -4.81 -9.54 -8.22
N VAL A 92 -4.51 -8.30 -7.81
CA VAL A 92 -3.44 -7.50 -8.43
C VAL A 92 -2.15 -7.68 -7.65
N ILE A 93 -1.10 -8.08 -8.38
CA ILE A 93 0.26 -8.25 -7.89
C ILE A 93 1.04 -6.99 -8.26
N SER A 94 1.34 -6.13 -7.29
CA SER A 94 2.33 -5.06 -7.46
C SER A 94 3.70 -5.61 -7.08
N ARG A 95 4.70 -5.40 -7.95
CA ARG A 95 6.11 -5.70 -7.70
C ARG A 95 6.93 -4.44 -7.93
N GLN A 96 7.37 -3.80 -6.85
CA GLN A 96 8.25 -2.64 -6.95
C GLN A 96 9.69 -3.06 -6.71
N PRO A 97 10.64 -2.78 -7.63
CA PRO A 97 12.04 -3.10 -7.43
C PRO A 97 12.58 -2.35 -6.20
N MET A 98 13.12 -3.09 -5.24
CA MET A 98 13.64 -2.53 -3.99
C MET A 98 15.16 -2.38 -4.08
N LYS A 99 15.69 -1.20 -3.72
CA LYS A 99 17.11 -1.11 -3.34
C LYS A 99 17.27 -1.80 -2.00
N LYS A 100 18.26 -2.70 -1.94
CA LYS A 100 18.51 -3.62 -0.83
C LYS A 100 18.64 -2.97 0.56
N ASP A 101 18.89 -1.66 0.62
CA ASP A 101 19.25 -0.96 1.86
C ASP A 101 18.25 0.13 2.30
N ASP A 102 17.16 0.36 1.57
CA ASP A 102 16.27 1.51 1.84
C ASP A 102 15.33 1.25 3.02
N PHE A 103 14.73 0.05 3.09
CA PHE A 103 13.83 -0.35 4.19
C PHE A 103 13.62 -1.87 4.26
N TYR A 104 13.26 -2.35 5.45
CA TYR A 104 12.81 -3.72 5.69
C TYR A 104 11.29 -3.75 5.74
N ARG A 105 10.65 -4.51 4.85
CA ARG A 105 9.20 -4.74 4.90
C ARG A 105 8.90 -6.16 5.34
N PHE A 106 7.96 -6.33 6.26
CA PHE A 106 7.50 -7.63 6.71
C PHE A 106 5.98 -7.68 6.72
N SER A 107 5.41 -8.60 5.93
CA SER A 107 3.95 -8.79 5.92
C SER A 107 3.56 -9.83 6.96
N ILE A 108 2.55 -9.50 7.77
CA ILE A 108 2.04 -10.35 8.84
C ILE A 108 1.16 -11.43 8.21
N ASN A 109 1.81 -12.44 7.64
CA ASN A 109 1.14 -13.66 7.21
C ASN A 109 1.96 -14.86 7.67
N LYS A 110 1.28 -16.01 7.82
CA LYS A 110 1.88 -17.23 8.36
C LYS A 110 3.09 -17.70 7.56
N GLU A 111 3.08 -17.52 6.24
CA GLU A 111 4.14 -17.94 5.33
C GLU A 111 5.42 -17.11 5.52
N ASN A 112 5.29 -15.81 5.80
CA ASN A 112 6.40 -14.91 6.05
C ASN A 112 7.07 -15.18 7.40
N PHE A 113 6.30 -15.56 8.43
CA PHE A 113 6.87 -15.97 9.70
C PHE A 113 7.70 -17.25 9.61
N ILE A 114 7.26 -18.20 8.78
CA ILE A 114 7.96 -19.45 8.53
C ILE A 114 9.23 -19.23 7.70
N SER A 115 9.16 -18.32 6.72
CA SER A 115 10.27 -18.03 5.80
C SER A 115 11.24 -16.95 6.31
N TYR A 116 10.96 -16.34 7.48
CA TYR A 116 11.83 -15.34 8.10
C TYR A 116 13.22 -15.92 8.40
N SER A 117 14.24 -15.34 7.78
CA SER A 117 15.64 -15.78 7.87
C SER A 117 16.45 -15.14 8.99
N GLY A 118 15.84 -14.24 9.77
CA GLY A 118 16.52 -13.62 10.91
C GLY A 118 16.57 -14.52 12.14
N PRO A 119 17.30 -14.09 13.19
CA PRO A 119 17.54 -14.92 14.36
C PRO A 119 16.25 -15.15 15.16
N LYS A 120 16.17 -16.31 15.80
CA LYS A 120 14.96 -16.77 16.50
C LYS A 120 14.46 -15.75 17.54
N ASN A 121 15.35 -15.14 18.30
CA ASN A 121 15.02 -14.13 19.30
C ASN A 121 14.31 -12.90 18.69
N LEU A 122 14.73 -12.45 17.51
CA LEU A 122 14.14 -11.31 16.81
C LEU A 122 12.73 -11.66 16.32
N ARG A 123 12.57 -12.86 15.73
CA ARG A 123 11.26 -13.40 15.31
C ARG A 123 10.29 -13.55 16.49
N ASP A 124 10.74 -14.18 17.56
CA ASP A 124 9.91 -14.44 18.75
C ASP A 124 9.51 -13.12 19.43
N SER A 125 10.38 -12.11 19.40
CA SER A 125 10.06 -10.76 19.90
C SER A 125 9.03 -10.05 19.01
N ILE A 126 9.13 -10.16 17.67
CA ILE A 126 8.11 -9.64 16.75
C ILE A 126 6.76 -10.30 17.06
N GLN A 127 6.73 -11.64 17.20
CA GLN A 127 5.51 -12.38 17.53
C GLN A 127 4.90 -11.91 18.85
N TYR A 128 5.72 -11.72 19.90
CA TYR A 128 5.27 -11.21 21.19
C TYR A 128 4.52 -9.88 21.09
N TYR A 129 5.00 -8.93 20.29
CA TYR A 129 4.31 -7.65 20.10
C TYR A 129 3.03 -7.80 19.29
N LEU A 130 3.03 -8.65 18.27
CA LEU A 130 1.84 -8.90 17.46
C LEU A 130 0.72 -9.54 18.27
N ASP A 131 1.04 -10.51 19.14
CA ASP A 131 0.08 -11.17 20.01
C ASP A 131 -0.61 -10.17 20.97
N LYS A 132 0.10 -9.10 21.36
CA LYS A 132 -0.45 -8.03 22.21
C LYS A 132 -1.37 -7.06 21.47
N ILE A 133 -1.06 -6.76 20.20
CA ILE A 133 -1.86 -5.83 19.38
C ILE A 133 -3.11 -6.53 18.83
N ASN A 134 -2.94 -7.78 18.38
CA ASN A 134 -3.77 -8.60 17.48
C ASN A 134 -3.14 -8.66 16.07
N PRO A 135 -2.57 -9.81 15.66
CA PRO A 135 -1.91 -9.96 14.36
C PRO A 135 -2.86 -9.78 13.17
N GLU A 136 -4.16 -9.97 13.34
CA GLU A 136 -5.15 -9.78 12.26
C GLU A 136 -5.38 -8.29 11.95
N LEU A 137 -4.98 -7.38 12.84
CA LEU A 137 -5.11 -5.94 12.63
C LEU A 137 -4.02 -5.38 11.73
N ILE A 138 -2.84 -6.00 11.67
CA ILE A 138 -1.68 -5.47 10.96
C ILE A 138 -1.49 -6.27 9.68
N LEU A 139 -1.46 -5.59 8.54
CA LEU A 139 -1.17 -6.22 7.24
C LEU A 139 0.34 -6.41 7.06
N PHE A 140 1.11 -5.35 7.28
CA PHE A 140 2.56 -5.34 7.19
C PHE A 140 3.13 -4.13 7.91
N PHE A 141 4.42 -4.16 8.17
CA PHE A 141 5.19 -3.00 8.61
C PHE A 141 6.45 -2.81 7.77
N GLU A 142 6.92 -1.58 7.73
CA GLU A 142 8.15 -1.13 7.07
C GLU A 142 9.05 -0.48 8.11
N VAL A 143 10.33 -0.76 8.05
CA VAL A 143 11.35 -0.20 8.95
C VAL A 143 12.45 0.40 8.10
N HIS A 144 12.66 1.70 8.20
CA HIS A 144 13.73 2.38 7.47
C HIS A 144 14.94 2.57 8.40
N SER A 145 16.16 2.31 7.90
CA SER A 145 17.38 2.57 8.69
C SER A 145 17.64 4.06 8.84
N ILE A 146 18.50 4.35 9.81
CA ILE A 146 19.13 5.64 10.06
C ILE A 146 19.84 6.18 8.79
N LYS A 147 20.44 5.30 7.97
CA LYS A 147 21.34 5.69 6.87
C LYS A 147 20.62 6.28 5.65
N ASN A 148 19.34 5.96 5.45
CA ASN A 148 18.59 6.32 4.24
C ASN A 148 17.33 7.15 4.54
N ASN A 149 17.23 7.73 5.74
CA ASN A 149 16.00 8.35 6.19
C ASN A 149 16.13 9.87 6.41
N HIS A 150 15.91 10.61 5.33
CA HIS A 150 15.88 12.09 5.37
C HIS A 150 14.60 12.67 5.98
N ASN A 151 13.59 11.82 6.27
CA ASN A 151 12.27 12.24 6.73
C ASN A 151 12.01 11.77 8.17
N SER A 152 13.04 11.69 9.03
CA SER A 152 12.90 11.31 10.44
C SER A 152 12.95 12.50 11.38
N PHE A 153 12.13 12.47 12.43
CA PHE A 153 12.15 13.51 13.46
C PHE A 153 13.49 13.46 14.25
N ASN A 154 13.99 12.25 14.49
CA ASN A 154 15.35 12.02 14.97
C ASN A 154 16.15 11.24 13.92
N ASN A 155 17.13 11.90 13.30
CA ASN A 155 18.00 11.31 12.28
C ASN A 155 18.98 10.26 12.83
N GLU A 156 19.04 10.08 14.15
CA GLU A 156 19.80 9.01 14.82
C GLU A 156 18.94 7.76 15.05
N GLN A 157 17.67 7.78 14.65
CA GLN A 157 16.72 6.67 14.78
C GLN A 157 16.05 6.42 13.43
N GLY A 158 15.77 5.15 13.12
CA GLY A 158 14.94 4.79 11.98
C GLY A 158 13.49 5.28 12.13
N ASN A 159 12.67 5.09 11.10
CA ASN A 159 11.22 5.26 11.20
C ASN A 159 10.51 3.92 10.96
N VAL A 160 9.23 3.87 11.32
CA VAL A 160 8.39 2.70 11.09
C VAL A 160 7.07 3.16 10.52
N ASP A 161 6.67 2.51 9.43
CA ASP A 161 5.31 2.58 8.91
C ASP A 161 4.62 1.24 9.16
N MET A 162 3.39 1.25 9.67
CA MET A 162 2.64 0.02 9.92
C MET A 162 1.21 0.18 9.42
N TYR A 163 0.81 -0.75 8.55
CA TYR A 163 -0.42 -0.67 7.79
C TYR A 163 -1.44 -1.66 8.36
N PHE A 164 -2.65 -1.18 8.62
CA PHE A 164 -3.74 -1.98 9.21
C PHE A 164 -4.85 -2.31 8.22
N ASN A 165 -5.01 -1.47 7.21
CA ASN A 165 -5.97 -1.72 6.16
C ASN A 165 -5.49 -1.05 4.88
N VAL A 166 -5.61 -1.76 3.76
CA VAL A 166 -5.37 -1.24 2.42
C VAL A 166 -6.46 -1.82 1.53
N GLU A 167 -7.53 -1.06 1.33
CA GLU A 167 -8.67 -1.48 0.51
C GLU A 167 -8.62 -0.83 -0.87
N LYS A 168 -8.62 -1.67 -1.90
CA LYS A 168 -8.92 -1.25 -3.27
C LYS A 168 -10.43 -1.32 -3.48
N LYS A 169 -11.09 -0.20 -3.76
CA LYS A 169 -12.51 -0.21 -4.11
C LYS A 169 -12.67 -0.45 -5.61
N ASP A 170 -13.46 -1.49 -5.92
CA ASP A 170 -13.74 -2.06 -7.25
C ASP A 170 -12.49 -2.71 -7.93
N PRO A 171 -12.40 -4.06 -7.95
CA PRO A 171 -11.30 -4.77 -8.60
C PRO A 171 -11.28 -4.62 -10.12
N LEU A 172 -12.45 -4.36 -10.74
CA LEU A 172 -12.63 -4.29 -12.19
C LEU A 172 -12.37 -2.89 -12.73
N ASN A 173 -12.46 -1.86 -11.89
CA ASN A 173 -12.18 -0.48 -12.26
C ASN A 173 -11.59 0.31 -11.06
N PRO A 174 -10.26 0.36 -10.88
CA PRO A 174 -9.61 1.00 -9.73
C PRO A 174 -10.01 2.47 -9.61
N ASN A 175 -10.89 2.82 -8.67
CA ASN A 175 -11.27 4.22 -8.46
C ASN A 175 -10.35 4.90 -7.43
N TYR A 176 -10.01 4.23 -6.33
CA TYR A 176 -9.08 4.72 -5.32
C TYR A 176 -8.61 3.61 -4.37
N TYR A 177 -7.51 3.88 -3.66
CA TYR A 177 -7.07 3.11 -2.50
C TYR A 177 -7.41 3.86 -1.22
N LEU A 178 -7.90 3.13 -0.22
CA LEU A 178 -8.07 3.63 1.15
C LEU A 178 -7.09 2.89 2.05
N SER A 179 -6.28 3.65 2.78
CA SER A 179 -5.24 3.13 3.66
C SER A 179 -5.39 3.66 5.09
N HIS A 180 -5.23 2.76 6.05
CA HIS A 180 -5.08 3.07 7.47
C HIS A 180 -3.68 2.63 7.89
N TYR A 181 -2.87 3.58 8.37
CA TYR A 181 -1.51 3.29 8.79
C TYR A 181 -1.06 4.22 9.90
N ILE A 182 -0.10 3.77 10.67
CA ILE A 182 0.67 4.61 11.57
C ILE A 182 2.03 4.92 10.98
N THR A 183 2.58 6.06 11.39
CA THR A 183 3.98 6.40 11.21
C THR A 183 4.60 6.67 12.57
N TYR A 184 5.83 6.22 12.77
CA TYR A 184 6.62 6.47 13.97
C TYR A 184 7.96 7.11 13.64
N ASN A 185 8.31 8.18 14.36
CA ASN A 185 9.55 8.94 14.18
C ASN A 185 9.71 9.56 12.77
N GLN A 186 8.61 9.83 12.06
CA GLN A 186 8.64 10.48 10.76
C GLN A 186 8.32 11.98 10.87
N ILE A 187 9.04 12.82 10.13
CA ILE A 187 8.64 14.20 9.87
C ILE A 187 7.46 14.13 8.92
N ASN A 188 6.24 14.28 9.45
CA ASN A 188 5.12 14.59 8.60
C ASN A 188 5.32 16.03 8.10
N SER A 189 5.78 16.17 6.86
CA SER A 189 5.54 17.42 6.14
C SER A 189 4.03 17.53 6.02
N GLY A 190 3.41 18.28 6.94
CA GLY A 190 2.00 18.59 6.89
C GLY A 190 1.70 19.32 5.59
N GLN A 191 1.45 18.59 4.51
CA GLN A 191 0.72 19.14 3.39
C GLN A 191 -0.71 19.29 3.87
N VAL A 192 -0.98 20.48 4.37
CA VAL A 192 -2.30 21.08 4.34
C VAL A 192 -2.84 20.85 2.94
N LEU A 193 -4.01 20.20 2.88
CA LEU A 193 -4.77 19.94 1.66
C LEU A 193 -4.85 21.22 0.81
N GLU A 194 -4.10 21.29 -0.28
CA GLU A 194 -4.57 22.06 -1.43
C GLU A 194 -5.68 21.23 -2.07
N ILE A 195 -6.92 21.49 -1.65
CA ILE A 195 -8.15 20.86 -2.15
C ILE A 195 -8.30 21.04 -3.68
N ASP A 196 -7.50 21.91 -4.28
CA ASP A 196 -7.53 22.28 -5.69
C ASP A 196 -6.59 21.46 -6.59
N ASN A 197 -5.67 20.67 -6.02
CA ASN A 197 -4.81 19.81 -6.84
C ASN A 197 -5.49 18.45 -7.06
N ILE A 198 -6.14 18.30 -8.21
CA ILE A 198 -7.04 17.20 -8.60
C ILE A 198 -6.42 15.79 -8.42
N ARG A 199 -5.09 15.67 -8.30
CA ARG A 199 -4.38 14.39 -8.19
C ARG A 199 -3.74 14.10 -6.83
N SER A 200 -3.92 14.96 -5.82
CA SER A 200 -3.30 14.75 -4.50
C SER A 200 -4.04 13.71 -3.67
N ASN A 201 -3.28 12.91 -2.90
CA ASN A 201 -3.86 12.04 -1.88
C ASN A 201 -4.61 12.87 -0.82
N LEU A 202 -5.76 12.39 -0.38
CA LEU A 202 -6.51 12.98 0.73
C LEU A 202 -6.04 12.31 2.02
N LYS A 203 -5.41 13.07 2.92
CA LYS A 203 -4.86 12.55 4.17
C LYS A 203 -5.42 13.28 5.39
N ARG A 204 -5.72 12.54 6.45
CA ARG A 204 -6.08 13.07 7.77
C ARG A 204 -5.34 12.29 8.85
N ASP A 205 -4.76 13.04 9.78
CA ASP A 205 -3.91 12.52 10.83
C ASP A 205 -4.51 12.74 12.21
N THR A 206 -4.20 11.86 13.14
CA THR A 206 -4.35 12.06 14.58
C THR A 206 -3.09 11.62 15.30
N VAL A 207 -2.66 12.38 16.30
CA VAL A 207 -1.53 11.99 17.15
C VAL A 207 -2.03 10.96 18.16
N LEU A 208 -1.36 9.82 18.24
CA LEU A 208 -1.65 8.79 19.24
C LEU A 208 -0.75 8.93 20.49
N SER A 209 0.52 9.27 20.29
CA SER A 209 1.51 9.51 21.34
C SER A 209 2.72 10.26 20.76
N ASP A 210 3.74 10.55 21.58
CA ASP A 210 4.95 11.23 21.09
C ASP A 210 5.53 10.48 19.90
N ARG A 211 5.67 11.19 18.77
CA ARG A 211 6.17 10.67 17.48
C ARG A 211 5.34 9.58 16.80
N LEU A 212 4.18 9.21 17.33
CA LEU A 212 3.29 8.19 16.76
C LEU A 212 2.03 8.84 16.19
N ILE A 213 1.87 8.77 14.86
CA ILE A 213 0.76 9.40 14.15
C ILE A 213 -0.06 8.32 13.46
N TYR A 214 -1.38 8.35 13.64
CA TYR A 214 -2.32 7.52 12.90
C TYR A 214 -2.94 8.32 11.75
N SER A 215 -2.75 7.82 10.54
CA SER A 215 -3.19 8.43 9.29
C SER A 215 -4.31 7.62 8.63
N ILE A 216 -5.28 8.34 8.06
CA ILE A 216 -6.21 7.83 7.04
C ILE A 216 -5.84 8.51 5.73
N GLU A 217 -5.61 7.71 4.70
CA GLU A 217 -5.24 8.22 3.38
C GLU A 217 -6.12 7.61 2.29
N VAL A 218 -6.66 8.47 1.42
CA VAL A 218 -7.37 8.07 0.20
C VAL A 218 -6.54 8.54 -0.99
N SER A 219 -6.03 7.58 -1.76
CA SER A 219 -5.25 7.83 -2.97
C SER A 219 -6.13 7.62 -4.20
N PRO A 220 -6.69 8.69 -4.81
CA PRO A 220 -7.42 8.58 -6.06
C PRO A 220 -6.48 8.13 -7.17
N TYR A 221 -6.99 7.43 -8.19
CA TYR A 221 -6.22 6.98 -9.37
C TYR A 221 -5.08 5.98 -9.10
N ALA A 222 -4.84 5.59 -7.84
CA ALA A 222 -3.86 4.56 -7.53
C ALA A 222 -4.34 3.22 -8.13
N GLY A 223 -3.50 2.62 -8.98
CA GLY A 223 -3.78 1.34 -9.66
C GLY A 223 -4.40 1.43 -11.06
N LEU A 224 -4.49 2.63 -11.64
CA LEU A 224 -4.63 2.85 -13.09
C LEU A 224 -3.33 2.60 -13.85
#